data_AF-A0A0F9IYY2-F1
#
_entry.id   AF-A0A0F9IYY2-F1
#
_cell.length_a   1.000
_cell.length_b   1.000
_cell.length_c   1.000
_cell.angle_alpha   90.00
_cell.angle_beta   90.00
_cell.angle_gamma   90.00
#
_symmetry.space_group_name_H-M   'P 1'
#
loop_
_entity.id
_entity.type
_entity.pdbx_description
1 polymer ?
#
loop_
_entity_poly.entity_id
_entity_poly.type
_entity_poly.pdbx_seq_one_letter_code
_entity_poly.pdbx_strand_id
1 'polypeptide(L)'
;MPSLNTQDAANARRQLRRRRTQAFLFVVPLLVFILFAFVAPITTMLFRSVYNPTVAELVPETLEMLEDWEGETLPEPAVVTQMAIDMKRMANNRTSGKFADEINRALPGMSSVIKSTARGLRRVDDAELAANGAEMLLAENDRWAKPATWRAIRSAGSPPGITLKIRNVITEIANSTATMVTSRLTVKRNISAASPSPAGRARHGDRHRRCSATARSPQSRCRELSPDAAP
;
A
#
# COMPACT_ATOMS: atom_id res chain seq x y z
N MET A 1 2.15 45.80 49.52
CA MET A 1 1.73 44.46 49.04
C MET A 1 1.76 44.50 47.52
N PRO A 2 2.61 43.72 46.82
CA PRO A 2 2.62 43.70 45.36
C PRO A 2 1.29 43.15 44.85
N SER A 3 0.55 43.91 44.05
CA SER A 3 -0.68 43.44 43.40
C SER A 3 -0.33 42.58 42.19
N LEU A 4 -0.63 41.29 42.25
CA LEU A 4 -0.43 40.36 41.13
C LEU A 4 -1.28 40.81 39.94
N ASN A 5 -0.61 41.20 38.85
CA ASN A 5 -1.26 41.68 37.64
C ASN A 5 -1.86 40.47 36.88
N THR A 6 -2.98 40.66 36.19
CA THR A 6 -3.62 39.59 35.37
C THR A 6 -2.68 39.06 34.28
N GLN A 7 -1.73 39.89 33.86
CA GLN A 7 -0.65 39.53 32.95
C GLN A 7 0.30 38.47 33.53
N ASP A 8 0.59 38.51 34.83
CA ASP A 8 1.46 37.52 35.49
C ASP A 8 0.77 36.16 35.59
N ALA A 9 -0.53 36.15 35.88
CA ALA A 9 -1.34 34.93 35.87
C ALA A 9 -1.43 34.31 34.47
N ALA A 10 -1.56 35.13 33.42
CA ALA A 10 -1.55 34.67 32.03
C ALA A 10 -0.17 34.11 31.63
N ASN A 11 0.92 34.78 32.00
CA ASN A 11 2.29 34.33 31.75
C ASN A 11 2.60 33.01 32.46
N ALA A 12 2.20 32.88 33.73
CA ALA A 12 2.37 31.64 34.50
C ALA A 12 1.65 30.44 33.85
N ARG A 13 0.40 30.64 33.40
CA ARG A 13 -0.36 29.60 32.67
C ARG A 13 0.31 29.22 31.34
N ARG A 14 0.87 30.18 30.62
CA ARG A 14 1.59 29.93 29.35
C ARG A 14 2.89 29.14 29.58
N GLN A 15 3.63 29.46 30.64
CA GLN A 15 4.84 28.74 31.02
C GLN A 15 4.54 27.31 31.46
N LEU A 16 3.46 27.10 32.25
CA LEU A 16 2.97 25.78 32.62
C LEU A 16 2.61 24.93 31.40
N ARG A 17 1.88 25.51 30.42
CA ARG A 17 1.56 24.82 29.16
C ARG A 17 2.82 24.46 28.37
N ARG A 18 3.77 25.39 28.21
CA ARG A 18 5.04 25.13 27.53
C ARG A 18 5.83 23.99 28.16
N ARG A 19 5.98 24.01 29.49
CA ARG A 19 6.69 22.95 30.23
C ARG A 19 6.00 21.59 30.06
N ARG A 20 4.66 21.55 30.10
CA ARG A 20 3.88 20.32 29.88
C ARG A 20 4.02 19.79 28.44
N THR A 21 3.97 20.67 27.44
CA THR A 21 4.16 20.27 26.03
C THR A 21 5.59 19.81 25.77
N GLN A 22 6.61 20.46 26.35
CA GLN A 22 8.01 20.02 26.25
C GLN A 22 8.23 18.66 26.91
N ALA A 23 7.69 18.44 28.11
CA ALA A 23 7.75 17.14 28.79
C ALA A 23 7.04 16.05 27.96
N PHE A 24 5.88 16.36 27.37
CA PHE A 24 5.19 15.45 26.47
C PHE A 24 6.02 15.14 25.21
N LEU A 25 6.71 16.13 24.65
CA LEU A 25 7.55 15.98 23.46
C LEU A 25 8.69 14.96 23.65
N PHE A 26 9.19 14.79 24.87
CA PHE A 26 10.20 13.76 25.19
C PHE A 26 9.61 12.34 25.27
N VAL A 27 8.33 12.21 25.61
CA VAL A 27 7.64 10.91 25.71
C VAL A 27 7.08 10.46 24.35
N VAL A 28 6.68 11.41 23.49
CA VAL A 28 6.20 11.16 22.13
C VAL A 28 7.10 10.22 21.30
N PRO A 29 8.43 10.40 21.20
CA PRO A 29 9.26 9.51 20.38
C PRO A 29 9.25 8.06 20.86
N LEU A 30 9.21 7.84 22.19
CA LEU A 30 9.06 6.51 22.76
C LEU A 30 7.68 5.92 22.44
N LEU A 31 6.63 6.73 22.57
CA LEU A 31 5.26 6.31 22.27
C LEU A 31 5.10 5.91 20.79
N VAL A 32 5.62 6.74 19.88
CA VAL A 32 5.61 6.47 18.44
C VAL A 32 6.33 5.16 18.14
N PHE A 33 7.50 4.93 18.74
CA PHE A 33 8.22 3.67 18.58
C PHE A 33 7.38 2.45 19.00
N ILE A 34 6.69 2.52 20.14
CA ILE A 34 5.80 1.43 20.61
C ILE A 34 4.64 1.19 19.65
N LEU A 35 4.02 2.26 19.13
CA LEU A 35 2.93 2.13 18.16
C LEU A 35 3.38 1.38 16.90
N PHE A 36 4.59 1.66 16.39
CA PHE A 36 5.11 0.98 15.20
C PHE A 36 5.66 -0.42 15.50
N ALA A 37 6.33 -0.63 16.63
CA ALA A 37 6.96 -1.91 16.96
C ALA A 37 5.96 -2.97 17.44
N PHE A 38 4.87 -2.56 18.10
CA PHE A 38 3.90 -3.48 18.68
C PHE A 38 2.49 -3.29 18.13
N VAL A 39 1.94 -2.07 18.19
CA VAL A 39 0.52 -1.86 17.84
C VAL A 39 0.27 -2.14 16.36
N ALA A 40 1.14 -1.65 15.47
CA ALA A 40 1.03 -1.91 14.04
C ALA A 40 1.07 -3.41 13.68
N PRO A 41 2.09 -4.20 14.10
CA PRO A 41 2.13 -5.64 13.80
C PRO A 41 1.01 -6.45 14.48
N ILE A 42 0.61 -6.09 15.71
CA ILE A 42 -0.54 -6.74 16.36
C ILE A 42 -1.82 -6.47 15.57
N THR A 43 -2.02 -5.23 15.17
CA THR A 43 -3.20 -4.83 14.39
C THR A 43 -3.23 -5.53 13.04
N THR A 44 -2.09 -5.64 12.34
CA THR A 44 -2.03 -6.36 11.06
C THR A 44 -2.27 -7.86 11.23
N MET A 45 -1.73 -8.49 12.28
CA MET A 45 -2.01 -9.90 12.57
C MET A 45 -3.48 -10.14 12.97
N LEU A 46 -4.07 -9.23 13.74
CA LEU A 46 -5.47 -9.28 14.12
C LEU A 46 -6.39 -9.12 12.90
N PHE A 47 -6.12 -8.14 12.04
CA PHE A 47 -6.86 -7.98 10.80
C PHE A 47 -6.73 -9.20 9.90
N ARG A 48 -5.54 -9.79 9.78
CA ARG A 48 -5.33 -11.02 9.00
C ARG A 48 -6.04 -12.25 9.59
N SER A 49 -6.30 -12.26 10.90
CA SER A 49 -7.06 -13.33 11.55
C SER A 49 -8.57 -13.23 11.30
N VAL A 50 -9.08 -12.02 11.06
CA VAL A 50 -10.50 -11.78 10.75
C VAL A 50 -10.74 -11.79 9.24
N TYR A 51 -9.74 -11.40 8.45
CA TYR A 51 -9.83 -11.23 7.01
C TYR A 51 -8.93 -12.23 6.28
N ASN A 52 -9.56 -13.24 5.70
CA ASN A 52 -8.97 -14.03 4.63
C ASN A 52 -10.06 -14.23 3.57
N PRO A 53 -10.10 -13.41 2.48
CA PRO A 53 -11.14 -13.45 1.46
C PRO A 53 -10.97 -14.68 0.54
N THR A 54 -10.85 -15.84 1.16
CA THR A 54 -10.50 -17.11 0.54
C THR A 54 -11.53 -17.47 -0.52
N VAL A 55 -12.82 -17.23 -0.26
CA VAL A 55 -13.88 -17.55 -1.23
C VAL A 55 -13.89 -16.58 -2.41
N ALA A 56 -13.68 -15.28 -2.16
CA ALA A 56 -13.60 -14.27 -3.23
C ALA A 56 -12.41 -14.51 -4.19
N GLU A 57 -11.29 -15.00 -3.67
CA GLU A 57 -10.13 -15.36 -4.49
C GLU A 57 -10.30 -16.68 -5.24
N LEU A 58 -11.12 -17.60 -4.72
CA LEU A 58 -11.27 -18.95 -5.26
C LEU A 58 -12.37 -19.07 -6.32
N VAL A 59 -13.44 -18.27 -6.22
CA VAL A 59 -14.60 -18.30 -7.13
C VAL A 59 -15.05 -16.88 -7.56
N PRO A 60 -14.15 -16.04 -8.09
CA PRO A 60 -14.48 -14.63 -8.39
C PRO A 60 -15.60 -14.50 -9.41
N GLU A 61 -15.54 -15.26 -10.51
CA GLU A 61 -16.53 -15.21 -11.60
C GLU A 61 -17.92 -15.66 -11.12
N THR A 62 -18.00 -16.75 -10.34
CA THR A 62 -19.28 -17.20 -9.79
C THR A 62 -19.90 -16.17 -8.83
N LEU A 63 -19.07 -15.48 -8.04
CA LEU A 63 -19.56 -14.46 -7.10
C LEU A 63 -20.09 -13.22 -7.81
N GLU A 64 -19.42 -12.78 -8.87
CA GLU A 64 -19.87 -11.66 -9.71
C GLU A 64 -21.24 -11.96 -10.30
N MET A 65 -21.45 -13.16 -10.83
CA MET A 65 -22.76 -13.57 -11.36
C MET A 65 -23.83 -13.77 -10.27
N LEU A 66 -23.43 -13.98 -9.01
CA LEU A 66 -24.34 -14.08 -7.86
C LEU A 66 -24.69 -12.72 -7.24
N GLU A 67 -24.11 -11.61 -7.70
CA GLU A 67 -24.42 -10.28 -7.15
C GLU A 67 -25.90 -9.93 -7.34
N ASP A 68 -26.43 -10.18 -8.54
CA ASP A 68 -27.80 -9.87 -8.95
C ASP A 68 -28.83 -10.93 -8.50
N TRP A 69 -28.39 -12.04 -7.89
CA TRP A 69 -29.28 -13.11 -7.47
C TRP A 69 -29.98 -12.83 -6.13
N GLU A 70 -31.31 -12.98 -6.11
CA GLU A 70 -32.18 -12.62 -4.97
C GLU A 70 -32.12 -13.59 -3.79
N GLY A 71 -31.64 -14.83 -3.99
CA GLY A 71 -31.38 -15.77 -2.87
C GLY A 71 -32.48 -16.79 -2.58
N GLU A 72 -33.61 -16.74 -3.26
CA GLU A 72 -34.78 -17.59 -2.98
C GLU A 72 -34.81 -18.88 -3.81
N THR A 73 -34.40 -18.81 -5.08
CA THR A 73 -34.47 -19.90 -6.06
C THR A 73 -33.09 -20.43 -6.41
N LEU A 74 -33.00 -21.52 -7.19
CA LEU A 74 -31.71 -21.91 -7.75
C LEU A 74 -31.19 -20.80 -8.68
N PRO A 75 -29.89 -20.43 -8.63
CA PRO A 75 -29.33 -19.48 -9.58
C PRO A 75 -29.50 -19.93 -11.03
N GLU A 76 -29.34 -18.98 -11.95
CA GLU A 76 -29.41 -19.26 -13.38
C GLU A 76 -28.43 -20.38 -13.77
N PRO A 77 -28.77 -21.25 -14.75
CA PRO A 77 -27.92 -22.36 -15.15
C PRO A 77 -26.49 -21.94 -15.52
N ALA A 78 -26.31 -20.72 -16.04
CA ALA A 78 -24.98 -20.17 -16.33
C ALA A 78 -24.10 -20.05 -15.07
N VAL A 79 -24.67 -19.60 -13.95
CA VAL A 79 -23.98 -19.50 -12.65
C VAL A 79 -23.62 -20.90 -12.13
N VAL A 80 -24.52 -21.87 -12.31
CA VAL A 80 -24.29 -23.25 -11.88
C VAL A 80 -23.18 -23.90 -12.69
N THR A 81 -23.16 -23.70 -14.01
CA THR A 81 -22.07 -24.13 -14.89
C THR A 81 -20.74 -23.47 -14.50
N GLN A 82 -20.75 -22.16 -14.23
CA GLN A 82 -19.54 -21.45 -13.79
C GLN A 82 -18.96 -22.01 -12.50
N MET A 83 -19.82 -22.35 -11.53
CA MET A 83 -19.39 -23.02 -10.30
C MET A 83 -18.76 -24.39 -10.58
N ALA A 84 -19.28 -25.14 -11.55
CA ALA A 84 -18.71 -26.43 -11.96
C ALA A 84 -17.29 -26.26 -12.54
N ILE A 85 -17.09 -25.24 -13.37
CA ILE A 85 -15.78 -24.85 -13.93
C ILE A 85 -14.82 -24.46 -12.80
N ASP A 86 -15.29 -23.63 -11.87
CA ASP A 86 -14.54 -23.23 -10.69
C ASP A 86 -14.14 -24.43 -9.81
N MET A 87 -15.02 -25.42 -9.63
CA MET A 87 -14.73 -26.66 -8.92
C MET A 87 -13.61 -27.46 -9.59
N LYS A 88 -13.66 -27.61 -10.92
CA LYS A 88 -12.59 -28.29 -11.68
C LYS A 88 -11.26 -27.53 -11.53
N ARG A 89 -11.27 -26.20 -11.69
CA ARG A 89 -10.08 -25.34 -11.50
C ARG A 89 -9.48 -25.55 -10.10
N MET A 90 -10.31 -25.51 -9.06
CA MET A 90 -9.87 -25.71 -7.68
C MET A 90 -9.39 -27.14 -7.40
N ALA A 91 -9.96 -28.14 -8.06
CA ALA A 91 -9.48 -29.52 -7.97
C ALA A 91 -8.07 -29.67 -8.55
N ASN A 92 -7.80 -29.02 -9.69
CA ASN A 92 -6.48 -29.01 -10.33
C ASN A 92 -5.45 -28.25 -9.49
N ASN A 93 -5.84 -27.12 -8.92
CA ASN A 93 -4.98 -26.28 -8.08
C ASN A 93 -4.85 -26.76 -6.63
N ARG A 94 -5.53 -27.85 -6.26
CA ARG A 94 -5.59 -28.38 -4.88
C ARG A 94 -6.08 -27.36 -3.84
N THR A 95 -6.97 -26.47 -4.26
CA THR A 95 -7.55 -25.41 -3.41
C THR A 95 -9.00 -25.68 -3.01
N SER A 96 -9.63 -26.73 -3.53
CA SER A 96 -11.03 -27.10 -3.19
C SER A 96 -11.24 -27.37 -1.70
N GLY A 97 -10.22 -27.83 -0.97
CA GLY A 97 -10.29 -27.99 0.48
C GLY A 97 -10.44 -26.66 1.23
N LYS A 98 -9.76 -25.60 0.79
CA LYS A 98 -9.89 -24.27 1.40
C LYS A 98 -11.29 -23.70 1.20
N PHE A 99 -11.84 -23.85 -0.01
CA PHE A 99 -13.23 -23.47 -0.30
C PHE A 99 -14.21 -24.29 0.54
N ALA A 100 -13.99 -25.61 0.63
CA ALA A 100 -14.79 -26.52 1.44
C ALA A 100 -14.87 -26.09 2.91
N ASP A 101 -13.74 -25.72 3.51
CA ASP A 101 -13.67 -25.32 4.91
C ASP A 101 -14.39 -23.98 5.15
N GLU A 102 -14.25 -23.02 4.24
CA GLU A 102 -14.91 -21.71 4.37
C GLU A 102 -16.42 -21.81 4.23
N ILE A 103 -16.91 -22.52 3.20
CA ILE A 103 -18.36 -22.75 3.04
C ILE A 103 -18.92 -23.56 4.20
N ASN A 104 -18.15 -24.50 4.77
CA ASN A 104 -18.60 -25.29 5.91
C ASN A 104 -18.77 -24.47 7.21
N ARG A 105 -18.10 -23.32 7.35
CA ARG A 105 -18.35 -22.38 8.45
C ARG A 105 -19.73 -21.75 8.35
N ALA A 106 -20.16 -21.41 7.13
CA ALA A 106 -21.49 -20.84 6.87
C ALA A 106 -22.59 -21.90 6.84
N LEU A 107 -22.29 -23.10 6.32
CA LEU A 107 -23.25 -24.17 6.14
C LEU A 107 -22.63 -25.55 6.50
N PRO A 108 -22.93 -26.09 7.69
CA PRO A 108 -22.37 -27.36 8.14
C PRO A 108 -22.61 -28.53 7.19
N GLY A 109 -21.61 -29.40 7.06
CA GLY A 109 -21.63 -30.61 6.25
C GLY A 109 -21.33 -30.39 4.76
N MET A 110 -21.06 -29.16 4.31
CA MET A 110 -20.69 -28.88 2.91
C MET A 110 -19.27 -29.32 2.55
N SER A 111 -18.39 -29.51 3.54
CA SER A 111 -16.99 -29.83 3.27
C SER A 111 -16.83 -31.11 2.44
N SER A 112 -17.57 -32.16 2.78
CA SER A 112 -17.54 -33.44 2.05
C SER A 112 -18.11 -33.32 0.65
N VAL A 113 -19.23 -32.59 0.49
CA VAL A 113 -19.88 -32.36 -0.81
C VAL A 113 -18.95 -31.64 -1.77
N ILE A 114 -18.35 -30.54 -1.35
CA ILE A 114 -17.42 -29.77 -2.18
C ILE A 114 -16.22 -30.62 -2.59
N LYS A 115 -15.64 -31.38 -1.65
CA LYS A 115 -14.48 -32.23 -1.93
C LYS A 115 -14.81 -33.42 -2.83
N SER A 116 -15.99 -34.05 -2.71
CA SER A 116 -16.42 -35.10 -3.67
C SER A 116 -16.66 -34.49 -5.04
N THR A 117 -17.41 -33.39 -5.12
CA THR A 117 -17.72 -32.70 -6.37
C THR A 117 -16.49 -32.26 -7.13
N ALA A 118 -15.54 -31.60 -6.47
CA ALA A 118 -14.28 -31.22 -7.09
C ALA A 118 -13.51 -32.44 -7.63
N ARG A 119 -13.55 -33.59 -6.94
CA ARG A 119 -12.89 -34.82 -7.40
C ARG A 119 -13.61 -35.45 -8.60
N GLY A 120 -14.95 -35.43 -8.63
CA GLY A 120 -15.77 -35.91 -9.73
C GLY A 120 -15.52 -35.10 -11.00
N LEU A 121 -15.60 -33.78 -10.89
CA LEU A 121 -15.45 -32.86 -12.03
C LEU A 121 -14.00 -32.71 -12.53
N ARG A 122 -12.99 -33.15 -11.76
CA ARG A 122 -11.57 -32.97 -12.13
C ARG A 122 -11.21 -33.58 -13.49
N ARG A 123 -11.86 -34.69 -13.86
CA ARG A 123 -11.54 -35.48 -15.07
C ARG A 123 -12.47 -35.19 -16.26
N VAL A 124 -13.49 -34.37 -16.08
CA VAL A 124 -14.42 -33.98 -17.14
C VAL A 124 -13.70 -33.04 -18.10
N ASP A 125 -13.95 -33.14 -19.41
CA ASP A 125 -13.34 -32.24 -20.41
C ASP A 125 -13.91 -30.82 -20.32
N ASP A 126 -13.10 -29.81 -20.64
CA ASP A 126 -13.53 -28.39 -20.50
C ASP A 126 -14.72 -28.05 -21.42
N ALA A 127 -14.74 -28.58 -22.63
CA ALA A 127 -15.84 -28.37 -23.58
C ALA A 127 -17.15 -29.02 -23.09
N GLU A 128 -17.05 -30.19 -22.47
CA GLU A 128 -18.21 -30.90 -21.92
C GLU A 128 -18.75 -30.18 -20.68
N LEU A 129 -17.85 -29.69 -19.83
CA LEU A 129 -18.19 -28.92 -18.63
C LEU A 129 -18.82 -27.57 -18.98
N ALA A 130 -18.39 -26.92 -20.06
CA ALA A 130 -19.01 -25.68 -20.53
C ALA A 130 -20.43 -25.91 -21.07
N ALA A 131 -20.70 -27.07 -21.70
CA ALA A 131 -22.00 -27.39 -22.27
C ALA A 131 -23.00 -27.89 -21.22
N ASN A 132 -22.58 -28.81 -20.33
CA ASN A 132 -23.46 -29.55 -19.43
C ASN A 132 -23.08 -29.39 -17.94
N GLY A 133 -22.25 -28.40 -17.60
CA GLY A 133 -21.70 -28.25 -16.25
C GLY A 133 -22.75 -28.08 -15.16
N ALA A 134 -23.86 -27.38 -15.44
CA ALA A 134 -24.96 -27.23 -14.50
C ALA A 134 -25.57 -28.59 -14.12
N GLU A 135 -25.89 -29.42 -15.11
CA GLU A 135 -26.46 -30.75 -14.89
C GLU A 135 -25.49 -31.66 -14.15
N MET A 136 -24.20 -31.63 -14.54
CA MET A 136 -23.16 -32.41 -13.89
C MET A 136 -22.96 -32.02 -12.42
N LEU A 137 -22.98 -30.71 -12.10
CA LEU A 137 -22.84 -30.23 -10.74
C LEU A 137 -24.03 -30.66 -9.87
N LEU A 138 -25.24 -30.56 -10.41
CA LEU A 138 -26.47 -30.95 -9.72
C LEU A 138 -26.57 -32.47 -9.55
N ALA A 139 -26.09 -33.25 -10.51
CA ALA A 139 -26.09 -34.71 -10.46
C ALA A 139 -25.12 -35.28 -9.42
N GLU A 140 -24.04 -34.56 -9.12
CA GLU A 140 -23.04 -35.01 -8.14
C GLU A 140 -23.57 -34.98 -6.70
N ASN A 141 -24.43 -34.01 -6.35
CA ASN A 141 -25.08 -33.97 -5.04
C ASN A 141 -26.31 -33.08 -4.99
N ASP A 142 -27.41 -33.60 -4.43
CA ASP A 142 -28.67 -32.87 -4.23
C ASP A 142 -28.54 -31.55 -3.45
N ARG A 143 -27.49 -31.39 -2.63
CA ARG A 143 -27.27 -30.13 -1.90
C ARG A 143 -26.95 -28.96 -2.82
N TRP A 144 -26.43 -29.20 -4.03
CA TRP A 144 -26.23 -28.14 -5.03
C TRP A 144 -27.56 -27.59 -5.57
N ALA A 145 -28.63 -28.37 -5.55
CA ALA A 145 -29.97 -27.91 -5.91
C ALA A 145 -30.63 -27.04 -4.81
N LYS A 146 -30.02 -26.92 -3.62
CA LYS A 146 -30.60 -26.17 -2.50
C LYS A 146 -30.17 -24.69 -2.55
N PRO A 147 -31.11 -23.71 -2.55
CA PRO A 147 -30.77 -22.28 -2.49
C PRO A 147 -29.91 -21.90 -1.28
N ALA A 148 -30.04 -22.63 -0.16
CA ALA A 148 -29.23 -22.43 1.03
C ALA A 148 -27.71 -22.57 0.75
N THR A 149 -27.31 -23.45 -0.17
CA THR A 149 -25.91 -23.64 -0.56
C THR A 149 -25.36 -22.39 -1.26
N TRP A 150 -26.12 -21.83 -2.19
CA TRP A 150 -25.75 -20.64 -2.94
C TRP A 150 -25.75 -19.38 -2.05
N ARG A 151 -26.68 -19.27 -1.10
CA ARG A 151 -26.65 -18.22 -0.08
C ARG A 151 -25.40 -18.31 0.80
N ALA A 152 -25.00 -19.52 1.20
CA ALA A 152 -23.78 -19.72 1.95
C ALA A 152 -22.55 -19.26 1.16
N ILE A 153 -22.47 -19.60 -0.13
CA ILE A 153 -21.38 -19.18 -1.04
C ILE A 153 -21.34 -17.65 -1.17
N ARG A 154 -22.46 -17.01 -1.47
CA ARG A 154 -22.56 -15.54 -1.57
C ARG A 154 -22.17 -14.84 -0.27
N SER A 155 -22.63 -15.37 0.87
CA SER A 155 -22.30 -14.83 2.19
C SER A 155 -20.82 -14.96 2.55
N ALA A 156 -20.16 -16.05 2.13
CA ALA A 156 -18.74 -16.27 2.37
C ALA A 156 -17.85 -15.46 1.42
N GLY A 157 -18.35 -15.10 0.24
CA GLY A 157 -17.68 -14.20 -0.70
C GLY A 157 -17.83 -12.71 -0.36
N SER A 158 -18.85 -12.33 0.42
CA SER A 158 -19.10 -10.95 0.79
C SER A 158 -18.18 -10.51 1.94
N PRO A 159 -17.32 -9.49 1.75
CA PRO A 159 -16.57 -8.93 2.87
C PRO A 159 -17.54 -8.26 3.86
N PRO A 160 -17.37 -8.43 5.18
CA PRO A 160 -18.19 -7.71 6.15
C PRO A 160 -18.04 -6.21 5.91
N GLY A 161 -19.15 -5.47 5.81
CA GLY A 161 -19.22 -4.07 5.33
C GLY A 161 -18.31 -3.05 6.04
N ILE A 162 -17.77 -3.39 7.22
CA ILE A 162 -16.74 -2.63 7.94
C ILE A 162 -15.39 -2.60 7.16
N THR A 163 -15.16 -3.56 6.26
CA THR A 163 -13.87 -3.86 5.62
C THR A 163 -13.55 -2.97 4.41
N LEU A 164 -14.56 -2.55 3.64
CA LEU A 164 -14.40 -1.63 2.51
C LEU A 164 -13.77 -0.30 2.96
N LYS A 165 -14.13 0.18 4.16
CA LYS A 165 -13.58 1.42 4.74
C LYS A 165 -12.12 1.28 5.17
N ILE A 166 -11.71 0.14 5.71
CA ILE A 166 -10.35 -0.05 6.25
C ILE A 166 -9.35 -0.33 5.13
N ARG A 167 -9.76 -1.06 4.07
CA ARG A 167 -8.93 -1.29 2.87
C ARG A 167 -8.46 0.02 2.24
N ASN A 168 -9.35 1.01 2.09
CA ASN A 168 -8.95 2.32 1.54
C ASN A 168 -7.88 3.01 2.39
N VAL A 169 -8.06 3.02 3.72
CA VAL A 169 -7.13 3.70 4.65
C VAL A 169 -5.75 3.05 4.66
N ILE A 170 -5.65 1.72 4.69
CA ILE A 170 -4.35 1.02 4.70
C ILE A 170 -3.62 1.18 3.35
N THR A 171 -4.34 1.13 2.24
CA THR A 171 -3.76 1.28 0.89
C THR A 171 -3.24 2.71 0.66
N GLU A 172 -3.93 3.72 1.22
CA GLU A 172 -3.52 5.12 1.17
C GLU A 172 -2.26 5.37 2.01
N ILE A 173 -2.15 4.76 3.19
CA ILE A 173 -0.93 4.84 4.03
C ILE A 173 0.26 4.14 3.36
N ALA A 174 0.05 2.96 2.76
CA ALA A 174 1.11 2.25 2.03
C ALA A 174 1.64 3.06 0.83
N ASN A 175 0.75 3.63 0.02
CA ASN A 175 1.13 4.48 -1.11
C ASN A 175 1.80 5.80 -0.66
N SER A 176 1.38 6.37 0.48
CA SER A 176 2.00 7.58 1.04
C SER A 176 3.42 7.33 1.56
N THR A 177 3.74 6.13 2.06
CA THR A 177 5.13 5.78 2.43
C THR A 177 6.03 5.55 1.21
N ALA A 178 5.50 5.02 0.11
CA ALA A 178 6.23 4.88 -1.14
C ALA A 178 6.62 6.25 -1.74
N THR A 179 5.77 7.28 -1.60
CA THR A 179 6.10 8.64 -2.05
C THR A 179 7.23 9.28 -1.25
N MET A 180 7.27 9.09 0.09
CA MET A 180 8.31 9.68 0.95
C MET A 180 9.70 9.06 0.75
N VAL A 181 9.78 7.75 0.49
CA VAL A 181 11.07 7.07 0.25
C VAL A 181 11.67 7.49 -1.09
N THR A 182 10.84 7.71 -2.11
CA THR A 182 11.28 8.12 -3.46
C THR A 182 11.80 9.57 -3.47
N SER A 183 11.20 10.48 -2.70
CA SER A 183 11.68 11.87 -2.59
C SER A 183 13.08 12.00 -1.98
N ARG A 184 13.50 11.11 -1.08
CA ARG A 184 14.86 11.13 -0.50
C ARG A 184 15.94 10.63 -1.47
N LEU A 185 15.60 9.76 -2.43
CA LEU A 185 16.55 9.28 -3.43
C LEU A 185 16.81 10.33 -4.53
N THR A 186 15.81 11.13 -4.90
CA THR A 186 15.96 12.18 -5.93
C THR A 186 16.78 13.38 -5.45
N VAL A 187 16.61 13.80 -4.18
CA VAL A 187 17.40 14.91 -3.60
C VAL A 187 18.89 14.54 -3.50
N LYS A 188 19.21 13.29 -3.13
CA LYS A 188 20.61 12.85 -2.99
C LYS A 188 21.35 12.76 -4.32
N ARG A 189 20.67 12.46 -5.44
CA ARG A 189 21.26 12.47 -6.80
C ARG A 189 21.61 13.87 -7.29
N ASN A 190 20.76 14.87 -7.02
CA ASN A 190 20.95 16.22 -7.57
C ASN A 190 22.12 16.98 -6.93
N ILE A 191 22.47 16.65 -5.68
CA ILE A 191 23.63 17.21 -4.99
C ILE A 191 24.95 16.65 -5.56
N SER A 192 24.95 15.41 -6.06
CA SER A 192 26.15 14.77 -6.63
C SER A 192 26.51 15.26 -8.04
N ALA A 193 25.59 15.93 -8.74
CA ALA A 193 25.81 16.43 -10.11
C ALA A 193 26.37 17.87 -10.17
N ALA A 194 26.48 18.56 -9.03
CA ALA A 194 26.84 19.98 -8.96
C ALA A 194 28.31 20.24 -8.57
N SER A 195 29.22 19.27 -8.77
CA SER A 195 30.66 19.50 -8.58
C SER A 195 31.28 20.07 -9.86
N PRO A 196 31.83 21.30 -9.86
CA PRO A 196 32.51 21.83 -11.03
C PRO A 196 33.91 21.23 -11.15
N SER A 197 34.21 20.64 -12.31
CA SER A 197 35.56 20.21 -12.71
C SER A 197 36.35 21.40 -13.28
N PRO A 198 37.66 21.54 -13.03
CA PRO A 198 38.42 22.73 -13.43
C PRO A 198 38.65 22.74 -14.95
N ALA A 199 38.24 23.83 -15.59
CA ALA A 199 38.29 24.04 -17.02
C ALA A 199 39.73 24.04 -17.57
N GLY A 200 39.93 23.22 -18.60
CA GLY A 200 41.15 23.12 -19.38
C GLY A 200 41.40 24.36 -20.25
N ARG A 201 42.68 24.72 -20.28
CA ARG A 201 43.37 25.73 -21.08
C ARG A 201 43.16 25.48 -22.59
N ALA A 202 42.61 26.44 -23.32
CA ALA A 202 42.58 26.43 -24.79
C ALA A 202 43.25 27.67 -25.39
N ARG A 203 44.16 27.43 -26.34
CA ARG A 203 44.95 28.40 -27.11
C ARG A 203 44.17 28.90 -28.33
N HIS A 204 44.19 30.20 -28.57
CA HIS A 204 43.99 30.85 -29.88
C HIS A 204 44.45 32.29 -29.71
N GLY A 205 45.18 32.97 -30.57
CA GLY A 205 45.61 32.74 -31.94
C GLY A 205 46.11 34.13 -32.38
N ASP A 206 47.40 34.22 -32.65
CA ASP A 206 48.14 35.43 -32.98
C ASP A 206 47.65 36.03 -34.32
N ARG A 207 47.55 37.37 -34.42
CA ARG A 207 47.86 38.17 -35.62
C ARG A 207 47.68 39.69 -35.42
N HIS A 208 48.85 40.35 -35.44
CA HIS A 208 49.23 41.44 -36.36
C HIS A 208 49.17 42.94 -35.96
N ARG A 209 50.39 43.51 -36.01
CA ARG A 209 50.83 44.85 -36.52
C ARG A 209 50.64 46.03 -35.55
N ARG A 210 51.53 47.03 -35.44
CA ARG A 210 52.89 47.37 -35.94
C ARG A 210 53.26 48.69 -35.25
N CYS A 211 54.57 48.91 -35.00
CA CYS A 211 55.30 50.21 -35.05
C CYS A 211 54.83 51.36 -34.11
N SER A 212 55.64 52.26 -33.55
CA SER A 212 57.08 52.50 -33.47
C SER A 212 57.26 53.80 -32.65
N ALA A 213 58.34 53.86 -31.88
CA ALA A 213 59.12 55.06 -31.52
C ALA A 213 58.48 56.22 -30.72
N THR A 214 59.16 56.57 -29.61
CA THR A 214 59.88 57.85 -29.39
C THR A 214 59.75 58.38 -27.95
N ALA A 215 60.87 58.87 -27.44
CA ALA A 215 61.16 59.33 -26.08
C ALA A 215 60.37 60.54 -25.55
N ARG A 216 60.18 60.60 -24.21
CA ARG A 216 60.58 61.70 -23.29
C ARG A 216 60.08 61.47 -21.85
N SER A 217 60.95 61.77 -20.90
CA SER A 217 60.76 61.95 -19.43
C SER A 217 59.87 63.19 -19.11
N PRO A 218 59.65 63.68 -17.85
CA PRO A 218 59.69 63.10 -16.49
C PRO A 218 58.43 63.42 -15.60
N GLN A 219 58.40 62.87 -14.37
CA GLN A 219 57.76 63.37 -13.12
C GLN A 219 56.22 63.23 -12.85
N SER A 220 55.89 62.39 -11.87
CA SER A 220 55.14 62.71 -10.62
C SER A 220 55.00 61.42 -9.79
N ARG A 221 55.84 61.19 -8.78
CA ARG A 221 55.66 61.51 -7.35
C ARG A 221 54.29 61.13 -6.77
N CYS A 222 54.28 60.09 -5.93
CA CYS A 222 53.56 59.88 -4.65
C CYS A 222 53.79 58.42 -4.23
N ARG A 223 54.91 58.09 -3.58
CA ARG A 223 55.18 58.02 -2.12
C ARG A 223 54.36 56.95 -1.37
N GLU A 224 55.12 56.04 -0.76
CA GLU A 224 54.81 54.88 0.09
C GLU A 224 53.94 55.20 1.32
N LEU A 225 53.31 54.17 1.91
CA LEU A 225 53.70 53.70 3.26
C LEU A 225 53.24 52.25 3.54
N SER A 226 54.09 51.58 4.31
CA SER A 226 54.23 50.13 4.61
C SER A 226 53.27 49.58 5.70
N PRO A 227 53.36 48.27 6.05
CA PRO A 227 52.45 47.51 6.91
C PRO A 227 52.89 47.38 8.39
N ASP A 228 52.02 46.71 9.18
CA ASP A 228 52.21 46.02 10.48
C ASP A 228 52.50 46.81 11.78
N ALA A 229 51.67 46.58 12.81
CA ALA A 229 52.05 45.89 14.06
C ALA A 229 50.97 45.93 15.17
N ALA A 230 51.08 44.91 16.03
CA ALA A 230 50.25 44.44 17.16
C ALA A 230 49.97 45.44 18.30
N PRO A 231 49.31 44.98 19.37
CA PRO A 231 50.07 44.51 20.54
C PRO A 231 49.86 43.03 20.92
#